data_AF-A0AAU1C2U1-F1
#
_entry.id   AF-A0AAU1C2U1-F1
#
_cell.length_a   1.000
_cell.length_b   1.000
_cell.length_c   1.000
_cell.angle_alpha   90.00
_cell.angle_beta   90.00
_cell.angle_gamma   90.00
#
_symmetry.space_group_name_H-M   'P 1'
#
loop_
_entity.id
_entity.type
_entity.pdbx_description
1 polymer ?
#
loop_
_entity_poly.entity_id
_entity_poly.type
_entity_poly.pdbx_seq_one_letter_code
_entity_poly.pdbx_strand_id
1 'polypeptide(L)'
;MSSTTPVVVHRIQGEGGRRVTIWGRIAGVVYSDGDLIEVLRIAGLPDPDQIVATFTSSVLEWRDGPPHDYGRGPGEPVPRPAPRR
;
A
#
# COMPACT_ATOMS: atom_id res chain seq x y z
N MET A 1 0.28 24.31 1.17
CA MET A 1 -0.82 23.89 0.29
C MET A 1 -0.94 22.38 0.41
N SER A 2 -1.79 21.92 1.34
CA SER A 2 -1.95 20.48 1.57
C SER A 2 -2.92 19.96 0.52
N SER A 3 -2.40 19.46 -0.60
CA SER A 3 -3.17 18.60 -1.48
C SER A 3 -3.66 17.43 -0.64
N THR A 4 -4.92 17.50 -0.18
CA THR A 4 -5.52 16.41 0.60
C THR A 4 -5.91 15.34 -0.39
N THR A 5 -4.91 14.58 -0.85
CA THR A 5 -5.17 13.41 -1.66
C THR A 5 -6.02 12.46 -0.82
N PRO A 6 -7.19 12.02 -1.31
CA PRO A 6 -8.15 11.20 -0.57
C PRO A 6 -7.52 9.96 0.05
N VAL A 7 -6.62 9.30 -0.67
CA VAL A 7 -5.92 8.09 -0.24
C VAL A 7 -4.42 8.36 -0.22
N VAL A 8 -3.78 8.06 0.90
CA VAL A 8 -2.33 8.09 1.01
C VAL A 8 -1.84 6.74 1.49
N VAL A 9 -1.01 6.10 0.66
CA VAL A 9 -0.31 4.86 0.98
C VAL A 9 1.08 5.24 1.45
N HIS A 10 1.36 5.05 2.74
CA HIS A 10 2.61 5.47 3.37
C HIS A 10 3.77 4.53 2.99
N ARG A 11 4.99 4.90 3.36
CA ARG A 11 6.18 4.05 3.23
C ARG A 11 5.97 2.65 3.82
N ILE A 12 6.74 1.69 3.31
CA ILE A 12 6.87 0.35 3.89
C ILE A 12 7.37 0.47 5.33
N GLN A 13 6.79 -0.31 6.24
CA GLN A 13 7.12 -0.30 7.68
C GLN A 13 7.68 -1.67 8.11
N GLY A 14 8.63 -1.68 9.05
CA GLY A 14 9.09 -2.89 9.72
C GLY A 14 9.45 -4.04 8.77
N GLU A 15 8.81 -5.20 8.97
CA GLU A 15 9.01 -6.41 8.16
C GLU A 15 8.32 -6.35 6.79
N GLY A 16 7.40 -5.40 6.56
CA GLY A 16 6.61 -5.26 5.34
C GLY A 16 5.25 -4.62 5.60
N GLY A 17 4.49 -4.45 4.52
CA GLY A 17 3.21 -3.78 4.49
C GLY A 17 3.32 -2.26 4.49
N ARG A 18 2.22 -1.61 4.12
CA ARG A 18 2.08 -0.16 4.08
C ARG A 18 0.86 0.30 4.84
N ARG A 19 1.03 1.31 5.68
CA ARG A 19 -0.10 1.98 6.33
C ARG A 19 -0.87 2.80 5.29
N VAL A 20 -2.20 2.72 5.32
CA VAL A 20 -3.09 3.49 4.45
C VAL A 20 -3.86 4.49 5.30
N THR A 21 -3.95 5.72 4.81
CA THR A 21 -4.87 6.73 5.36
C THR A 21 -5.85 7.19 4.29
N ILE A 22 -7.13 7.26 4.66
CA ILE A 22 -8.20 7.75 3.81
C ILE A 22 -8.77 9.01 4.46
N TRP A 23 -8.78 10.13 3.74
CA TRP A 23 -9.18 11.45 4.25
C TRP A 23 -8.48 11.80 5.59
N GLY A 24 -7.20 11.45 5.69
CA GLY A 24 -6.37 11.69 6.89
C GLY A 24 -6.63 10.73 8.07
N ARG A 25 -7.54 9.77 7.96
CA ARG A 25 -7.83 8.76 9.01
C ARG A 25 -7.14 7.44 8.65
N ILE A 26 -6.59 6.76 9.66
CA ILE A 26 -5.95 5.44 9.44
C ILE A 26 -7.02 4.43 9.05
N ALA A 27 -6.85 3.83 7.87
CA ALA A 27 -7.74 2.79 7.35
C ALA A 27 -7.20 1.38 7.66
N GLY A 28 -5.88 1.21 7.70
CA GLY A 28 -5.25 -0.07 8.03
C GLY A 28 -3.81 -0.18 7.56
N VAL A 29 -3.27 -1.40 7.61
CA VAL A 29 -2.01 -1.80 6.96
C VAL A 29 -2.35 -2.82 5.89
N VAL A 30 -1.79 -2.65 4.70
CA VAL A 30 -2.01 -3.51 3.53
C VAL A 30 -0.70 -4.13 3.09
N TYR A 31 -0.73 -5.37 2.60
CA TYR A 31 0.45 -6.13 2.18
C TYR A 31 0.45 -6.45 0.69
N SER A 32 -0.62 -6.06 -0.02
CA SER A 32 -0.79 -6.28 -1.44
C SER A 32 -1.76 -5.27 -2.03
N ASP A 33 -1.80 -5.19 -3.37
CA ASP A 33 -2.82 -4.41 -4.09
C ASP A 33 -4.24 -4.94 -3.80
N GLY A 34 -4.39 -6.25 -3.59
CA GLY A 34 -5.68 -6.85 -3.23
C GLY A 34 -6.21 -6.34 -1.90
N ASP A 35 -5.34 -6.25 -0.88
CA ASP A 35 -5.69 -5.69 0.42
C ASP A 35 -6.06 -4.21 0.31
N LEU A 36 -5.30 -3.45 -0.50
CA LEU A 36 -5.57 -2.04 -0.75
C LEU A 36 -6.93 -1.85 -1.42
N ILE A 37 -7.23 -2.62 -2.47
CA ILE A 37 -8.53 -2.60 -3.15
C ILE A 37 -9.67 -2.90 -2.16
N GLU A 38 -9.50 -3.89 -1.29
CA GLU A 38 -10.52 -4.24 -0.30
C GLU A 38 -10.74 -3.12 0.73
N VAL A 39 -9.67 -2.50 1.22
CA VAL A 39 -9.76 -1.34 2.12
C VAL A 39 -10.50 -0.18 1.45
N LEU A 40 -10.22 0.11 0.18
CA LEU A 40 -10.91 1.17 -0.56
C LEU A 40 -12.38 0.84 -0.82
N ARG A 41 -12.69 -0.42 -1.11
CA ARG A 41 -14.06 -0.93 -1.28
C ARG A 41 -14.88 -0.78 0.01
N ILE A 42 -14.32 -1.18 1.15
CA ILE A 42 -14.95 -1.04 2.47
C ILE A 42 -15.17 0.44 2.81
N ALA A 43 -14.23 1.32 2.40
CA ALA A 43 -14.36 2.76 2.58
C ALA A 43 -15.35 3.44 1.60
N GLY A 44 -15.93 2.69 0.65
CA GLY A 44 -16.94 3.19 -0.28
C GLY A 44 -16.38 4.01 -1.44
N LEU A 45 -15.10 3.87 -1.78
CA LEU A 45 -14.55 4.54 -2.97
C LEU A 45 -15.04 3.82 -4.24
N PRO A 46 -15.42 4.57 -5.29
CA PRO A 46 -15.78 3.99 -6.58
C PRO A 46 -14.53 3.43 -7.26
N ASP A 47 -14.71 2.36 -8.04
CA ASP A 47 -13.69 1.75 -8.90
C ASP A 47 -12.32 1.53 -8.22
N PRO A 48 -12.27 0.85 -7.06
CA PRO A 48 -11.05 0.72 -6.27
C PRO A 48 -9.90 0.03 -7.01
N ASP A 49 -10.22 -0.93 -7.88
CA ASP A 49 -9.27 -1.59 -8.78
C ASP A 49 -8.64 -0.61 -9.78
N GLN A 50 -9.44 0.26 -10.41
CA GLN A 50 -8.95 1.28 -11.32
C GLN A 50 -8.09 2.33 -10.60
N ILE A 51 -8.49 2.72 -9.39
CA ILE A 51 -7.72 3.65 -8.55
C ILE A 51 -6.32 3.08 -8.28
N VAL A 52 -6.23 1.81 -7.89
CA VAL A 52 -4.93 1.18 -7.60
C VAL A 52 -4.12 0.99 -8.88
N ALA A 53 -4.71 0.51 -9.97
CA ALA A 53 -4.00 0.26 -11.23
C ALA A 53 -3.46 1.54 -11.90
N THR A 54 -4.19 2.65 -11.79
CA THR A 54 -3.82 3.93 -12.43
C THR A 54 -3.06 4.86 -11.48
N PHE A 55 -3.29 4.72 -10.17
CA PHE A 55 -2.73 5.54 -9.09
C PHE A 55 -2.68 7.04 -9.41
N THR A 56 -3.78 7.60 -9.90
CA THR A 56 -3.87 9.03 -10.23
C THR A 56 -3.58 9.88 -8.98
N SER A 57 -2.60 10.78 -9.07
CA SER A 57 -2.10 11.59 -7.95
C SER A 57 -3.14 12.48 -7.28
N SER A 58 -4.27 12.74 -7.94
CA SER A 58 -5.42 13.46 -7.38
C SER A 58 -6.27 12.62 -6.42
N VAL A 59 -6.20 11.29 -6.49
CA VAL A 59 -7.01 10.36 -5.69
C VAL A 59 -6.16 9.53 -4.75
N LEU A 60 -5.03 9.01 -5.25
CA LEU A 60 -4.13 8.15 -4.51
C LEU A 60 -2.68 8.65 -4.61
N GLU A 61 -2.04 8.78 -3.46
CA GLU A 61 -0.63 9.15 -3.33
C GLU A 61 0.15 7.97 -2.73
N TRP A 62 1.21 7.54 -3.40
CA TRP A 62 2.22 6.65 -2.84
C TRP A 62 3.34 7.48 -2.22
N ARG A 63 3.59 7.32 -0.92
CA ARG A 63 4.70 8.01 -0.23
C ARG A 63 5.91 7.11 -0.07
N ASP A 64 7.07 7.70 -0.33
CA ASP A 64 8.40 7.19 -0.01
C ASP A 64 8.58 5.70 -0.36
N GLY A 65 8.48 5.40 -1.66
CA GLY A 65 8.72 4.07 -2.21
C GLY A 65 7.99 3.87 -3.54
N PRO A 66 8.39 2.87 -4.34
CA PRO A 66 7.72 2.58 -5.60
C PRO A 66 6.26 2.15 -5.35
N PRO A 67 5.31 2.51 -6.24
CA PRO A 67 3.97 1.94 -6.24
C PRO A 67 4.00 0.40 -6.27
N HIS A 68 3.00 -0.23 -5.65
CA HIS A 68 2.80 -1.69 -5.65
C HIS A 68 3.86 -2.53 -4.91
N ASP A 69 4.92 -1.89 -4.41
CA ASP A 69 5.88 -2.54 -3.53
C ASP A 69 5.43 -2.40 -2.08
N TYR A 70 5.08 -3.51 -1.45
CA TYR A 70 4.67 -3.55 -0.05
C TYR A 70 5.79 -4.05 0.87
N GLY A 71 7.00 -4.29 0.35
CA GLY A 71 8.01 -5.04 1.07
C GLY A 71 7.60 -6.51 1.24
N ARG A 72 8.46 -7.27 1.92
CA ARG A 72 8.24 -8.70 2.08
C ARG A 72 7.03 -8.95 3.00
N GLY A 73 5.98 -9.60 2.49
CA GLY A 73 4.85 -10.00 3.34
C GLY A 73 5.28 -11.04 4.40
N PRO A 74 4.58 -11.12 5.55
CA PRO A 74 4.80 -12.20 6.50
C PRO A 74 4.46 -13.53 5.84
N GLY A 75 5.47 -14.30 5.42
CA GLY A 75 5.28 -15.60 4.77
C GLY A 75 6.31 -15.97 3.71
N GLU A 76 7.10 -15.02 3.19
CA GLU A 76 8.15 -15.37 2.24
C GLU A 76 9.36 -16.00 2.97
N PRO A 77 9.75 -17.26 2.66
CA PRO A 77 10.86 -17.90 3.33
C PRO A 77 12.11 -17.04 3.17
N VAL A 78 12.80 -16.74 4.27
CA VAL A 78 14.17 -16.19 4.22
C VAL A 78 14.99 -17.12 3.33
N PRO A 79 15.58 -16.65 2.21
CA PRO A 79 16.42 -17.50 1.39
C PRO A 79 17.52 -18.03 2.29
N ARG A 80 17.55 -19.37 2.44
CA ARG A 80 18.54 -20.04 3.27
C ARG A 80 19.91 -19.66 2.69
N PRO A 81 20.85 -19.12 3.49
CA PRO A 81 22.15 -18.75 2.96
C PRO A 81 22.77 -19.96 2.26
N ALA A 82 23.22 -19.77 1.02
CA ALA A 82 23.92 -20.82 0.28
C ALA A 82 25.09 -21.33 1.13
N PRO A 83 25.36 -22.65 1.17
CA PRO A 83 26.52 -23.17 1.86
C PRO A 83 27.77 -22.47 1.31
N ARG A 84 28.56 -21.86 2.20
CA ARG A 84 29.86 -21.33 1.81
C ARG A 84 30.69 -22.52 1.31
N ARG A 85 31.09 -22.46 0.04
CA ARG A 85 32.07 -23.40 -0.53
C ARG A 85 33.45 -23.16 0.06
#